data_AF-A0A7U7PX17-F1
#
_entry.id   AF-A0A7U7PX17-F1
#
_cell.length_a   1.000
_cell.length_b   1.000
_cell.length_c   1.000
_cell.angle_alpha   90.00
_cell.angle_beta   90.00
_cell.angle_gamma   90.00
#
_symmetry.space_group_name_H-M   'P 1'
#
loop_
_entity.id
_entity.type
_entity.pdbx_description
1 polymer ?
#
loop_
_entity_poly.entity_id
_entity_poly.type
_entity_poly.pdbx_seq_one_letter_code
_entity_poly.pdbx_strand_id
1 'polypeptide(L)'
;MFTGYKKISDLETAYDEERRKLNDKLEQLQEIKHQIKLDCEYSYDCFLYLKNKMDYSQESNVKMTHIINEFNDEMTQRIKNEEMKIERSKDELKREYLKEIEKMGGRE
;
A
#
# COMPACT_ATOMS: atom_id res chain seq x y z
N MET A 1 -17.60 13.67 -4.15
CA MET A 1 -17.73 12.44 -4.96
C MET A 1 -19.19 11.99 -5.15
N PHE A 2 -20.05 12.07 -4.13
CA PHE A 2 -21.42 11.53 -4.18
C PHE A 2 -22.55 12.52 -4.52
N THR A 3 -22.22 13.70 -5.05
CA THR A 3 -23.24 14.73 -5.33
C THR A 3 -24.12 14.32 -6.51
N GLY A 4 -25.44 14.18 -6.29
CA GLY A 4 -26.41 14.00 -7.36
C GLY A 4 -27.16 12.67 -7.36
N TYR A 5 -26.84 11.75 -6.45
CA TYR A 5 -27.66 10.56 -6.23
C TYR A 5 -29.03 10.97 -5.66
N LYS A 6 -30.10 10.40 -6.24
CA LYS A 6 -31.49 10.66 -5.82
C LYS A 6 -32.09 9.50 -5.03
N LYS A 7 -31.46 8.33 -5.09
CA LYS A 7 -31.87 7.11 -4.40
C LYS A 7 -30.73 6.65 -3.51
N ILE A 8 -31.07 6.22 -2.30
CA ILE A 8 -30.11 5.68 -1.34
C ILE A 8 -29.44 4.43 -1.90
N SER A 9 -30.17 3.55 -2.59
CA SER A 9 -29.61 2.33 -3.21
C SER A 9 -28.46 2.63 -4.19
N ASP A 10 -28.59 3.69 -4.97
CA ASP A 10 -27.60 4.07 -5.98
C ASP A 10 -26.36 4.67 -5.30
N LEU A 11 -26.56 5.41 -4.21
CA LEU A 11 -25.49 5.92 -3.37
C LEU A 11 -24.72 4.78 -2.67
N GLU A 12 -25.43 3.83 -2.07
CA GLU A 12 -24.85 2.66 -1.40
C GLU A 12 -24.00 1.83 -2.36
N THR A 13 -24.53 1.57 -3.55
CA THR A 13 -23.81 0.84 -4.60
C THR A 13 -22.51 1.55 -4.98
N ALA A 14 -22.56 2.87 -5.22
CA ALA A 14 -21.38 3.65 -5.56
C ALA A 14 -20.35 3.68 -4.42
N TYR A 15 -20.81 3.79 -3.17
CA TYR A 15 -19.94 3.73 -1.99
C TYR A 15 -19.24 2.38 -1.86
N ASP A 16 -19.97 1.28 -2.02
CA ASP A 16 -19.40 -0.06 -1.93
C ASP A 16 -18.42 -0.35 -3.05
N GLU A 17 -18.67 0.11 -4.27
CA GLU A 17 -17.74 -0.01 -5.39
C GLU A 17 -16.41 0.72 -5.11
N GLU A 18 -16.46 1.97 -4.68
CA GLU A 18 -15.27 2.77 -4.37
C GLU A 18 -14.51 2.21 -3.16
N ARG A 19 -15.23 1.78 -2.14
CA ARG A 19 -14.64 1.11 -0.98
C ARG A 19 -13.95 -0.19 -1.39
N ARG A 20 -14.54 -0.99 -2.29
CA ARG A 20 -13.91 -2.20 -2.83
C ARG A 20 -12.61 -1.86 -3.56
N LYS A 21 -12.61 -0.86 -4.46
CA LYS A 21 -11.39 -0.41 -5.17
C LYS A 21 -10.27 -0.02 -4.21
N LEU A 22 -10.59 0.69 -3.12
CA LEU A 22 -9.60 1.08 -2.11
C LEU A 22 -9.06 -0.13 -1.33
N ASN A 23 -9.89 -1.13 -1.06
CA ASN A 23 -9.45 -2.38 -0.43
C ASN A 23 -8.58 -3.22 -1.37
N ASP A 24 -8.99 -3.40 -2.63
CA ASP A 24 -8.23 -4.14 -3.64
C ASP A 24 -6.82 -3.51 -3.80
N LYS A 25 -6.75 -2.18 -3.81
CA LYS A 25 -5.47 -1.46 -3.87
C LYS A 25 -4.60 -1.67 -2.63
N LEU A 26 -5.21 -1.77 -1.44
CA LEU A 26 -4.48 -2.05 -0.20
C LEU A 26 -3.93 -3.48 -0.21
N GLU A 27 -4.71 -4.46 -0.66
CA GLU A 27 -4.26 -5.85 -0.80
C GLU A 27 -3.08 -5.96 -1.77
N GLN A 28 -3.17 -5.30 -2.93
CA GLN A 28 -2.05 -5.24 -3.89
C GLN A 28 -0.77 -4.64 -3.27
N LEU A 29 -0.87 -3.60 -2.44
CA LEU A 29 0.29 -3.04 -1.75
C LEU A 29 0.91 -4.03 -0.76
N GLN A 30 0.08 -4.82 -0.06
CA GLN A 30 0.54 -5.85 0.85
C GLN A 30 1.24 -6.99 0.11
N GLU A 31 0.73 -7.40 -1.06
CA GLU A 31 1.39 -8.37 -1.93
C GLU A 31 2.75 -7.86 -2.42
N ILE A 32 2.82 -6.63 -2.91
CA ILE A 32 4.08 -6.01 -3.36
C ILE A 32 5.09 -5.95 -2.22
N LYS A 33 4.65 -5.56 -1.01
CA LYS A 33 5.49 -5.54 0.18
C LYS A 33 6.07 -6.92 0.51
N HIS A 34 5.25 -7.95 0.41
CA HIS A 34 5.68 -9.32 0.62
C HIS A 34 6.73 -9.74 -0.43
N GLN A 35 6.48 -9.44 -1.71
CA GLN A 35 7.41 -9.77 -2.79
C GLN A 35 8.77 -9.08 -2.61
N ILE A 36 8.78 -7.78 -2.29
CA ILE A 36 10.02 -7.03 -2.05
C ILE A 36 10.84 -7.66 -0.93
N LYS A 37 10.19 -8.09 0.15
CA LYS A 37 10.87 -8.77 1.25
C LYS A 37 11.55 -10.06 0.78
N LEU A 38 10.84 -10.88 0.01
CA LEU A 38 11.40 -12.11 -0.56
C LEU A 38 12.58 -11.82 -1.50
N ASP A 39 12.47 -10.80 -2.34
CA ASP A 39 13.52 -10.41 -3.27
C ASP A 39 14.78 -9.91 -2.54
N CYS A 40 14.61 -9.16 -1.44
CA CYS A 40 15.70 -8.72 -0.57
C CYS A 40 16.38 -9.91 0.13
N GLU A 41 15.61 -10.85 0.68
CA GLU A 41 16.12 -12.07 1.31
C GLU A 41 16.92 -12.92 0.29
N TYR A 42 16.35 -13.14 -0.90
CA TYR A 42 17.00 -13.87 -1.99
C TYR A 42 18.30 -13.17 -2.45
N SER A 43 18.27 -11.85 -2.59
CA SER A 43 19.45 -11.07 -2.99
C SER A 43 20.56 -11.16 -1.95
N TYR A 44 20.21 -11.16 -0.67
CA TYR A 44 21.15 -11.34 0.43
C TYR A 44 21.78 -12.73 0.42
N ASP A 45 20.98 -13.78 0.20
CA ASP A 45 21.47 -15.15 0.10
C ASP A 45 22.43 -15.34 -1.09
N CYS A 46 22.09 -14.76 -2.25
CA CYS A 46 22.98 -14.75 -3.42
C CYS A 46 24.30 -14.06 -3.11
N PHE A 47 24.25 -12.91 -2.43
CA PHE A 47 25.44 -12.18 -2.01
C PHE A 47 26.29 -13.00 -1.03
N LEU A 48 25.70 -13.66 -0.04
CA LEU A 48 26.42 -14.54 0.89
C LEU A 48 27.09 -15.71 0.17
N TYR A 49 26.41 -16.32 -0.80
CA TYR A 49 26.99 -17.37 -1.62
C TYR A 49 28.22 -16.86 -2.39
N LEU A 50 28.10 -15.71 -3.05
CA LEU A 50 29.20 -15.12 -3.81
C LEU A 50 30.37 -14.72 -2.89
N LYS A 51 30.09 -14.11 -1.73
CA LYS A 51 31.10 -13.80 -0.72
C LYS A 51 31.89 -15.03 -0.25
N ASN A 52 31.24 -16.18 -0.13
CA ASN A 52 31.90 -17.43 0.26
C ASN A 52 32.73 -18.05 -0.87
N LYS A 53 32.43 -17.71 -2.14
CA LYS A 53 33.10 -18.25 -3.33
C LYS A 53 34.17 -17.34 -3.89
N MET A 54 34.00 -16.04 -3.71
CA MET A 54 34.81 -14.96 -4.24
C MET A 54 35.36 -14.21 -3.03
N ASP A 55 36.68 -14.05 -2.91
CA ASP A 55 37.34 -13.31 -1.82
C ASP A 55 37.03 -11.79 -1.88
N TYR A 56 35.77 -11.42 -1.73
CA TYR A 56 35.34 -10.03 -1.71
C TYR A 56 35.90 -9.34 -0.47
N SER A 57 36.40 -8.12 -0.68
CA SER A 57 36.91 -7.30 0.41
C SER A 57 35.81 -7.03 1.44
N GLN A 58 36.20 -6.86 2.71
CA GLN A 58 35.27 -6.48 3.76
C GLN A 58 34.50 -5.20 3.42
N GLU A 59 35.16 -4.25 2.76
CA GLU A 59 34.52 -3.02 2.28
C GLU A 59 33.38 -3.32 1.28
N SER A 60 33.60 -4.22 0.33
CA SER A 60 32.57 -4.62 -0.64
C SER A 60 31.40 -5.32 0.05
N ASN A 61 31.69 -6.13 1.06
CA ASN A 61 30.66 -6.82 1.83
C ASN A 61 29.76 -5.86 2.62
N VAL A 62 30.38 -4.84 3.24
CA VAL A 62 29.66 -3.79 3.97
C VAL A 62 28.78 -2.99 3.02
N LYS A 63 29.31 -2.57 1.87
CA LYS A 63 28.56 -1.82 0.86
C LYS A 63 27.34 -2.59 0.35
N MET A 64 27.51 -3.87 0.00
CA MET A 64 26.41 -4.68 -0.52
C MET A 64 25.30 -4.89 0.52
N THR A 65 25.68 -5.20 1.77
CA THR A 65 24.71 -5.35 2.88
C THR A 65 23.96 -4.04 3.12
N HIS A 66 24.67 -2.91 3.08
CA HIS A 66 24.05 -1.59 3.24
C HIS A 66 23.04 -1.29 2.13
N ILE A 67 23.38 -1.54 0.87
CA ILE A 67 22.48 -1.32 -0.28
C ILE A 67 21.18 -2.12 -0.15
N ILE A 68 21.27 -3.41 0.21
CA ILE A 68 20.07 -4.26 0.37
C ILE A 68 19.17 -3.73 1.49
N ASN A 69 19.76 -3.34 2.62
CA ASN A 69 19.01 -2.80 3.75
C ASN A 69 18.37 -1.45 3.42
N GLU A 70 19.12 -0.51 2.81
CA GLU A 70 18.58 0.78 2.41
C GLU A 70 17.43 0.65 1.42
N PHE A 71 17.56 -0.22 0.42
CA PHE A 71 16.49 -0.51 -0.52
C PHE A 71 15.24 -1.05 0.18
N ASN A 72 15.42 -2.03 1.08
CA ASN A 72 14.31 -2.62 1.83
C ASN A 72 13.58 -1.59 2.70
N ASP A 73 14.34 -0.75 3.40
CA ASP A 73 13.81 0.31 4.26
C ASP A 73 13.08 1.39 3.45
N GLU A 74 13.67 1.84 2.35
CA GLU A 74 13.07 2.84 1.48
C GLU A 74 11.75 2.33 0.89
N MET A 75 11.75 1.12 0.35
CA MET A 75 10.55 0.52 -0.23
C MET A 75 9.46 0.29 0.82
N THR A 76 9.83 -0.18 2.01
CA THR A 76 8.90 -0.34 3.13
C THR A 76 8.26 0.99 3.51
N GLN A 77 9.06 2.06 3.58
CA GLN A 77 8.55 3.39 3.93
C GLN A 77 7.64 3.96 2.84
N ARG A 78 7.98 3.77 1.56
CA ARG A 78 7.12 4.17 0.43
C ARG A 78 5.78 3.46 0.47
N ILE A 79 5.77 2.14 0.68
CA ILE A 79 4.52 1.37 0.79
C ILE A 79 3.69 1.87 1.96
N LYS A 80 4.29 2.05 3.14
CA LYS A 80 3.59 2.57 4.33
C LYS A 80 2.95 3.94 4.07
N ASN A 81 3.63 4.81 3.32
CA ASN A 81 3.07 6.11 2.94
C ASN A 81 1.85 5.97 2.03
N GLU A 82 1.86 5.03 1.08
CA GLU A 82 0.70 4.75 0.23
C GLU A 82 -0.45 4.09 0.99
N GLU A 83 -0.17 3.14 1.90
CA GLU A 83 -1.17 2.55 2.79
C GLU A 83 -1.88 3.66 3.60
N MET A 84 -1.13 4.60 4.18
CA MET A 84 -1.71 5.73 4.91
C MET A 84 -2.58 6.63 4.02
N LYS A 85 -2.21 6.85 2.75
CA LYS A 85 -3.03 7.63 1.82
C LYS A 85 -4.35 6.91 1.53
N ILE A 86 -4.32 5.60 1.32
CA ILE A 86 -5.53 4.80 1.08
C ILE A 86 -6.45 4.85 2.29
N GLU A 87 -5.92 4.71 3.51
CA GLU A 87 -6.74 4.80 4.73
C GLU A 87 -7.38 6.19 4.89
N ARG A 88 -6.65 7.27 4.60
CA ARG A 88 -7.24 8.62 4.56
C ARG A 88 -8.34 8.73 3.51
N SER A 89 -8.16 8.13 2.33
CA SER A 89 -9.18 8.10 1.29
C SER A 89 -10.42 7.31 1.71
N LYS A 90 -10.27 6.22 2.47
CA LYS A 90 -11.40 5.47 3.04
C LYS A 90 -12.18 6.31 4.04
N ASP A 91 -11.47 7.02 4.92
CA ASP A 91 -12.10 7.94 5.88
C ASP A 91 -12.85 9.08 5.19
N GLU A 92 -12.26 9.67 4.16
CA GLU A 92 -12.90 10.72 3.35
C GLU A 92 -14.13 10.18 2.61
N LEU A 93 -14.01 9.02 1.96
CA LEU A 93 -15.11 8.34 1.28
C LEU A 93 -16.29 8.11 2.24
N LYS A 94 -16.02 7.59 3.44
CA LYS A 94 -17.04 7.36 4.47
C LYS A 94 -17.69 8.66 4.93
N ARG A 95 -16.92 9.73 5.14
CA ARG A 95 -17.46 11.04 5.53
C ARG A 95 -18.36 11.62 4.45
N GLU A 96 -17.94 11.56 3.20
CA GLU A 96 -18.75 12.07 2.09
C GLU A 96 -20.05 11.29 1.93
N TYR A 97 -19.99 9.95 2.06
CA TYR A 97 -21.16 9.08 2.04
C TYR A 97 -22.16 9.44 3.14
N LEU A 98 -21.70 9.56 4.40
CA LEU A 98 -22.56 9.92 5.53
C LEU A 98 -23.19 11.30 5.33
N LYS A 99 -22.42 12.28 4.85
CA LYS A 99 -22.92 13.63 4.57
C LYS A 99 -24.02 13.62 3.51
N GLU A 100 -23.93 12.76 2.51
CA GLU A 100 -24.94 12.67 1.46
C GLU A 100 -26.19 11.91 1.93
N ILE A 101 -26.02 10.88 2.79
CA ILE A 101 -27.15 10.23 3.48
C ILE A 101 -27.93 11.23 4.35
N GLU A 102 -27.24 12.02 5.18
CA GLU A 102 -27.89 13.02 6.04
C GLU A 102 -28.71 14.02 5.23
N LYS A 103 -28.19 14.48 4.09
CA LYS A 103 -28.92 15.38 3.18
C LYS A 103 -30.15 14.72 2.54
N MET A 104 -30.10 13.42 2.27
CA MET A 104 -31.25 12.70 1.71
C MET A 104 -32.31 12.44 2.78
N GLY A 105 -31.91 12.07 4.00
CA GLY A 105 -32.82 11.88 5.13
C GLY A 105 -33.42 13.19 5.66
N GLY A 106 -32.73 14.32 5.55
CA GLY A 106 -33.25 15.65 5.89
C GLY A 106 -34.10 16.32 4.79
N ARG A 107 -34.42 15.59 3.71
CA ARG A 107 -35.30 16.06 2.60
C ARG A 107 -36.69 15.43 2.63
N GLU A 108 -37.00 14.63 3.66
CA GLU A 108 -38.37 14.20 4.00
C GLU A 108 -39.11 15.28 4.79
#